data_AF-A0A3A9F7F6-F1
#
_entry.id   AF-A0A3A9F7F6-F1
#
_cell.length_a   1.000
_cell.length_b   1.000
_cell.length_c   1.000
_cell.angle_alpha   90.00
_cell.angle_beta   90.00
_cell.angle_gamma   90.00
#
_symmetry.space_group_name_H-M   'P 1'
#
loop_
_entity.id
_entity.type
_entity.pdbx_description
1 polymer ?
#
loop_
_entity_poly.entity_id
_entity_poly.type
_entity_poly.pdbx_seq_one_letter_code
_entity_poly.pdbx_strand_id
1 'polypeptide(L)' 'MKNGKKPTLRQKKIMKASGLVPENWLVVKDLGSELHVVSRMSLKKIGGKPKLRKLQTVD' A
#
# COMPACT_ATOMS: atom_id res chain seq x y z
N MET A 1 5.78 -7.43 -9.99
CA MET A 1 4.79 -7.64 -8.91
C MET A 1 3.43 -7.63 -9.56
N LYS A 2 2.81 -8.79 -9.79
CA LYS A 2 1.77 -8.83 -10.83
C LYS A 2 0.46 -8.12 -10.45
N ASN A 3 -0.03 -8.15 -9.20
CA ASN A 3 -1.31 -7.49 -8.89
C ASN A 3 -1.37 -6.95 -7.44
N GLY A 4 -1.11 -5.66 -7.23
CA GLY A 4 -1.52 -5.00 -6.00
C GLY A 4 -3.05 -4.97 -5.90
N LYS A 5 -3.61 -5.28 -4.73
CA LYS A 5 -5.06 -5.32 -4.50
C LYS A 5 -5.61 -3.96 -4.08
N LYS A 6 -6.87 -3.68 -4.42
CA LYS A 6 -7.59 -2.52 -3.87
C LYS A 6 -7.71 -2.69 -2.34
N PRO A 7 -7.39 -1.66 -1.54
CA PRO A 7 -7.45 -1.78 -0.07
C PRO A 7 -8.88 -2.01 0.43
N THR A 8 -9.03 -2.89 1.43
CA THR A 8 -10.26 -3.09 2.20
C THR A 8 -10.55 -1.89 3.11
N LEU A 9 -11.74 -1.82 3.74
CA LEU A 9 -12.08 -0.72 4.65
C LEU A 9 -11.09 -0.59 5.82
N ARG A 10 -10.69 -1.69 6.46
CA ARG A 10 -9.68 -1.71 7.54
C ARG A 10 -8.35 -1.14 7.04
N GLN A 11 -7.88 -1.61 5.89
CA GLN A 11 -6.62 -1.15 5.29
C GLN A 11 -6.68 0.34 4.89
N LYS A 12 -7.83 0.83 4.42
CA LYS A 12 -8.04 2.27 4.15
C LYS A 12 -7.91 3.11 5.42
N LYS A 13 -8.42 2.64 6.57
CA LYS A 13 -8.26 3.34 7.85
C LYS A 13 -6.78 3.43 8.26
N ILE A 14 -6.05 2.32 8.17
CA ILE A 14 -4.60 2.27 8.45
C ILE A 14 -3.82 3.22 7.54
N MET A 15 -4.13 3.21 6.23
CA MET A 15 -3.52 4.11 5.26
C MET A 15 -3.77 5.58 5.61
N LYS A 16 -5.01 5.96 5.93
CA LYS A 16 -5.36 7.32 6.33
C LYS A 16 -4.65 7.76 7.60
N ALA A 17 -4.60 6.91 8.62
CA ALA A 17 -3.86 7.17 9.85
C ALA A 17 -2.35 7.37 9.60
N SER A 18 -1.81 6.71 8.56
CA SER A 18 -0.41 6.87 8.10
C SER A 18 -0.19 8.06 7.14
N GLY A 19 -1.18 8.93 6.95
CA GLY A 19 -1.12 10.08 6.06
C GLY A 19 -1.17 9.75 4.56
N LEU A 20 -1.68 8.57 4.19
CA LEU A 20 -1.86 8.16 2.80
C LEU A 20 -3.30 8.35 2.31
N VAL A 21 -3.44 8.68 1.01
CA VAL A 21 -4.72 8.71 0.28
C VAL A 21 -4.97 7.33 -0.35
N PRO A 22 -5.87 6.46 0.17
CA PRO A 22 -5.96 5.05 -0.24
C PRO A 22 -6.21 4.83 -1.75
N GLU A 23 -6.84 5.78 -2.43
CA GLU A 23 -7.11 5.79 -3.87
C GLU A 23 -5.84 5.88 -4.72
N ASN A 24 -4.70 6.23 -4.12
CA ASN A 24 -3.39 6.27 -4.78
C ASN A 24 -2.50 5.06 -4.49
N TRP A 25 -2.94 4.16 -3.59
CA TRP A 25 -2.15 3.03 -3.13
C TRP A 25 -2.84 1.68 -3.36
N LEU A 26 -2.02 0.64 -3.54
CA LEU A 26 -2.44 -0.75 -3.62
C LEU A 26 -1.77 -1.55 -2.51
N VAL A 27 -2.48 -2.54 -1.97
CA VAL A 27 -1.93 -3.46 -0.97
C VAL A 27 -1.21 -4.61 -1.67
N VAL A 28 0.00 -4.89 -1.23
CA VAL A 28 0.85 -5.96 -1.77
C VAL A 28 0.99 -7.12 -0.78
N LYS A 29 1.12 -6.82 0.51
CA LYS A 29 1.09 -7.81 1.60
C LYS A 29 0.37 -7.23 2.81
N ASP A 30 -0.37 -8.08 3.50
CA ASP A 30 -1.00 -7.80 4.78
C ASP A 30 -0.54 -8.89 5.75
N LEU A 31 0.23 -8.51 6.77
CA LEU A 31 0.88 -9.42 7.72
C LEU A 31 0.29 -9.28 9.14
N GLY A 32 -0.87 -8.63 9.28
CA GLY A 32 -1.51 -8.38 10.58
C GLY A 32 -0.90 -7.19 11.32
N SER A 33 0.42 -7.23 11.58
CA SER A 33 1.24 -6.18 12.22
C SER A 33 1.80 -5.13 11.25
N GLU A 34 1.89 -5.49 9.97
CA GLU A 34 2.42 -4.61 8.92
C GLU A 34 1.58 -4.70 7.64
N LEU A 35 1.36 -3.55 7.01
CA LEU A 35 0.75 -3.42 5.70
C LEU A 35 1.78 -2.93 4.69
N HIS A 36 2.10 -3.76 3.70
CA HIS A 36 2.99 -3.39 2.60
C HIS A 36 2.19 -2.86 1.42
N VAL A 37 2.49 -1.64 1.01
CA VAL A 37 1.73 -0.92 -0.01
C VAL A 37 2.64 -0.40 -1.11
N VAL A 38 2.10 -0.26 -2.31
CA VAL A 38 2.79 0.35 -3.45
C VAL A 38 1.93 1.48 -4.01
N SER A 39 2.58 2.59 -4.38
CA SER A 39 1.88 3.69 -5.05
C SER A 39 1.56 3.30 -6.49
N ARG A 40 0.35 3.64 -6.95
CA ARG A 40 -0.03 3.52 -8.37
C ARG A 40 0.93 4.28 -9.29
N MET A 41 1.45 5.43 -8.83
CA MET A 41 2.43 6.21 -9.59
C MET A 41 3.76 5.46 -9.76
N SER A 42 4.22 4.76 -8.72
CA SER A 42 5.46 3.95 -8.79
C SER A 42 5.34 2.79 -9.78
N LEU A 43 4.13 2.30 -10.05
CA LEU A 43 3.88 1.25 -11.04
C LEU A 43 3.88 1.77 -12.49
N LYS A 44 3.65 3.07 -12.69
CA LYS A 44 3.67 3.69 -14.03
C LYS A 44 5.07 4.04 -14.53
N LYS A 45 6.08 4.00 -13.65
CA LYS A 45 7.48 4.29 -14.04
C LYS A 45 8.00 3.17 -14.95
N ILE A 46 8.48 3.55 -16.13
CA ILE A 46 9.10 2.64 -17.09
C ILE A 46 10.55 2.42 -16.64
N GLY A 47 10.92 1.17 -16.41
CA GLY A 47 12.22 0.79 -15.85
C GLY A 47 12.27 0.98 -14.32
N GLY A 48 13.02 0.09 -13.66
CA GLY A 48 13.18 0.09 -12.20
C GLY A 48 12.11 -0.70 -11.43
N LYS A 49 12.45 -1.08 -10.19
CA LYS A 49 11.54 -1.81 -9.30
C LYS A 49 10.65 -0.83 -8.52
N PRO A 50 9.32 -1.06 -8.44
CA PRO A 50 8.43 -0.21 -7.65
C PRO A 50 8.85 -0.18 -6.18
N LYS A 51 8.93 1.01 -5.58
CA LYS A 51 9.22 1.17 -4.15
C LYS A 51 8.00 0.78 -3.32
N LEU A 52 8.19 -0.17 -2.41
CA LEU A 52 7.21 -0.54 -1.39
C LEU A 52 7.34 0.38 -0.19
N ARG A 53 6.21 0.73 0.41
CA ARG A 53 6.12 1.39 1.71
C ARG A 53 5.53 0.41 2.71
N LYS A 54 6.13 0.33 3.89
CA LYS A 54 5.61 -0.43 5.03
C LYS A 54 4.85 0.51 5.94
N LEU A 55 3.66 0.12 6.38
CA LEU A 55 2.87 0.81 7.38
C LEU A 55 2.73 -0.12 8.58
N GLN A 56 3.07 0.35 9.77
CA GLN A 56 2.77 -0.39 10.98
C GLN A 56 1.28 -0.26 11.28
N THR A 57 0.66 -1.37 11.63
CA THR A 57 -0.66 -1.35 12.23
C THR A 57 -0.47 -1.13 13.73
N VAL A 58 -1.10 -0.09 14.25
CA VAL A 58 -1.23 0.09 15.68
C VAL A 58 -2.52 -0.63 16.04
N ASP A 59 -2.43 -1.58 16.98
CA ASP A 59 -3.61 -2.29 17.50
C ASP A 59 -4.59 -1.32 18.17
#